data_AF-A0AAV1QMD0-F1
#
_entry.id   AF-A0AAV1QMD0-F1
#
_cell.length_a   1.000
_cell.length_b   1.000
_cell.length_c   1.000
_cell.angle_alpha   90.00
_cell.angle_beta   90.00
_cell.angle_gamma   90.00
#
_symmetry.space_group_name_H-M   'P 1'
#
loop_
_entity.id
_entity.type
_entity.pdbx_description
1 polymer ?
#
loop_
_entity_poly.entity_id
_entity_poly.type
_entity_poly.pdbx_seq_one_letter_code
_entity_poly.pdbx_strand_id
1 'polypeptide(L)'
;MILLFLPACLLLSSLNGLTEANLTRSPRMIFTEKESTMKGLPLFGHDTPVRILVEGDTVTAVGRTHLKSFNVQDPNKAPVEKKVSWVGCSPAPGTDCNYKISVVEETGKTNEVFVCGTNGRQTLCCNMMLSQESAQCIPSDNMKNIKESIQDFIIKEGEPSVLVLPKSAGDEALFITHSGSQVSVGIHKFGKNKVGPETHDK
;
A
#
# COMPACT_ATOMS: atom_id res chain seq x y z
N MET A 1 -20.92 -50.17 40.38
CA MET A 1 -21.06 -48.71 40.51
C MET A 1 -19.74 -47.98 40.20
N ILE A 2 -19.04 -48.39 39.13
CA ILE A 2 -17.70 -47.85 38.75
C ILE A 2 -17.68 -47.42 37.27
N LEU A 3 -18.60 -47.92 36.43
CA LEU A 3 -18.63 -47.64 34.98
C LEU A 3 -19.17 -46.24 34.59
N LEU A 4 -19.73 -45.45 35.50
CA LEU A 4 -20.24 -44.10 35.21
C LEU A 4 -19.20 -42.98 35.40
N PHE A 5 -18.05 -43.29 36.00
CA PHE A 5 -17.03 -42.28 36.33
C PHE A 5 -16.11 -41.91 35.15
N LEU A 6 -15.81 -42.85 34.25
CA LEU A 6 -14.93 -42.59 33.10
C LEU A 6 -15.46 -41.57 32.09
N PRO A 7 -16.73 -41.65 31.61
CA PRO A 7 -17.22 -40.67 30.65
C PRO A 7 -17.39 -39.27 31.28
N ALA A 8 -17.70 -39.20 32.57
CA ALA A 8 -17.75 -37.94 33.32
C ALA A 8 -16.36 -37.29 33.46
N CYS A 9 -15.34 -38.07 33.77
CA CYS A 9 -13.96 -37.59 33.83
C CYS A 9 -13.46 -37.10 32.46
N LEU A 10 -13.78 -37.81 31.36
CA LEU A 10 -13.39 -37.38 30.01
C LEU A 10 -14.06 -36.07 29.59
N LEU A 11 -15.33 -35.87 29.93
CA LEU A 11 -16.05 -34.61 29.70
C LEU A 11 -15.40 -33.44 30.48
N LEU A 12 -15.08 -33.65 31.77
CA LEU A 12 -14.38 -32.66 32.60
C LEU A 12 -12.98 -32.31 32.05
N SER A 13 -12.23 -33.30 31.56
CA SER A 13 -10.93 -33.07 30.90
C SER A 13 -11.05 -32.23 29.63
N SER A 14 -12.09 -32.48 28.81
CA SER A 14 -12.32 -31.72 27.59
C SER A 14 -12.75 -30.26 27.83
N LEU A 15 -13.46 -29.99 28.94
CA LEU A 15 -13.84 -28.65 29.38
C LEU A 15 -12.64 -27.85 29.93
N ASN A 16 -11.68 -28.51 30.59
CA ASN A 16 -10.46 -27.87 31.09
C ASN A 16 -9.47 -27.51 29.96
N GLY A 17 -9.43 -28.29 28.87
CA GLY A 17 -8.61 -27.95 27.68
C GLY A 17 -9.12 -26.73 26.90
N LEU A 18 -10.43 -26.43 26.97
CA LEU A 18 -11.06 -25.28 26.29
C LEU A 18 -10.88 -23.96 27.05
N THR A 19 -10.63 -24.00 28.36
CA THR A 19 -10.49 -22.80 29.20
C THR A 19 -9.06 -22.26 29.21
N GLU A 20 -8.04 -23.13 29.17
CA GLU A 20 -6.63 -22.73 29.18
C GLU A 20 -6.18 -22.08 27.85
N ALA A 21 -6.73 -22.55 26.72
CA ALA A 21 -6.50 -21.96 25.40
C ALA A 21 -7.10 -20.53 25.24
N ASN A 22 -8.06 -20.16 26.08
CA ASN A 22 -8.72 -18.84 26.05
C ASN A 22 -8.04 -17.80 26.95
N LEU A 23 -7.40 -18.20 28.06
CA LEU A 23 -6.75 -17.28 29.00
C LEU A 23 -5.34 -16.84 28.57
N THR A 24 -4.65 -17.64 27.76
CA THR A 24 -3.26 -17.35 27.34
C THR A 24 -3.13 -16.35 26.19
N ARG A 25 -4.25 -15.90 25.62
CA ARG A 25 -4.28 -14.97 24.47
C ARG A 25 -4.71 -13.54 24.81
N SER A 26 -5.02 -13.25 26.07
CA SER A 26 -5.35 -11.90 26.47
C SER A 26 -4.08 -11.04 26.57
N PRO A 27 -4.08 -9.81 26.01
CA PRO A 27 -2.94 -8.90 26.17
C PRO A 27 -2.68 -8.65 27.66
N ARG A 28 -1.40 -8.68 28.06
CA ARG A 28 -0.98 -8.50 29.46
C ARG A 28 -1.36 -7.13 30.02
N MET A 29 -1.54 -6.15 29.14
CA MET A 29 -1.91 -4.79 29.47
C MET A 29 -2.75 -4.23 28.32
N ILE A 30 -3.85 -3.57 28.65
CA ILE A 30 -4.72 -2.88 27.70
C ILE A 30 -4.59 -1.40 28.03
N PHE A 31 -4.15 -0.61 27.05
CA PHE A 31 -4.21 0.84 27.15
C PHE A 31 -5.48 1.29 26.44
N THR A 32 -6.32 2.01 27.15
CA THR A 32 -7.45 2.71 26.52
C THR A 32 -7.02 4.09 26.07
N GLU A 33 -7.74 4.67 25.11
CA GLU A 33 -7.53 6.06 24.66
C GLU A 33 -7.55 7.06 25.82
N LYS A 34 -8.30 6.76 26.90
CA LYS A 34 -8.38 7.58 28.12
C LYS A 34 -7.12 7.53 28.98
N GLU A 35 -6.36 6.43 28.93
CA GLU A 35 -5.17 6.19 29.74
C GLU A 35 -3.88 6.50 28.99
N SER A 36 -3.92 6.45 27.66
CA SER A 36 -2.81 6.86 26.80
C SER A 36 -2.93 8.33 26.41
N THR A 37 -1.86 9.12 26.58
CA THR A 37 -1.75 10.46 25.97
C THR A 37 -1.49 10.34 24.45
N MET A 38 -2.25 9.50 23.75
CA MET A 38 -2.10 9.26 22.33
C MET A 38 -2.76 10.41 21.58
N LYS A 39 -1.98 11.11 20.76
CA LYS A 39 -2.52 12.12 19.85
C LYS A 39 -2.79 11.47 18.50
N GLY A 40 -4.06 11.38 18.13
CA GLY A 40 -4.46 11.02 16.77
C GLY A 40 -4.27 12.21 15.82
N LEU A 41 -3.69 11.95 14.65
CA LEU A 41 -3.61 12.93 13.56
C LEU A 41 -4.64 12.56 12.50
N PRO A 42 -5.72 13.34 12.33
CA PRO A 42 -6.76 12.98 11.38
C PRO A 42 -6.24 13.12 9.94
N LEU A 43 -6.45 12.08 9.15
CA LEU A 43 -6.41 12.17 7.69
C LEU A 43 -7.70 12.88 7.28
N PHE A 44 -7.61 14.06 6.63
CA PHE A 44 -8.79 14.84 6.26
C PHE A 44 -9.24 14.38 4.87
N GLY A 45 -10.54 14.15 4.67
CA GLY A 45 -11.13 13.65 3.42
C GLY A 45 -11.62 12.19 3.51
N HIS A 46 -12.30 11.72 2.47
CA HIS A 46 -12.79 10.34 2.36
C HIS A 46 -11.75 9.37 1.76
N ASP A 47 -10.53 9.83 1.48
CA ASP A 47 -9.51 9.02 0.85
C ASP A 47 -8.72 8.26 1.93
N THR A 48 -8.96 6.94 2.01
CA THR A 48 -8.06 6.01 2.69
C THR A 48 -6.65 6.17 2.08
N PRO A 49 -5.60 6.30 2.90
CA PRO A 49 -4.24 6.44 2.37
C PRO A 49 -3.86 5.17 1.62
N VAL A 50 -3.24 5.34 0.45
CA VAL A 50 -2.61 4.26 -0.31
C VAL A 50 -1.39 3.75 0.46
N ARG A 51 -0.63 4.67 1.08
CA ARG A 51 0.57 4.36 1.86
C ARG A 51 0.80 5.45 2.91
N ILE A 52 1.35 5.06 4.06
CA ILE A 52 1.89 5.98 5.07
C ILE A 52 3.41 5.80 5.06
N LEU A 53 4.13 6.91 4.90
CA LEU A 53 5.59 6.96 4.86
C LEU A 53 6.10 7.71 6.08
N VAL A 54 7.16 7.22 6.70
CA VAL A 54 7.76 7.81 7.90
C VAL A 54 9.21 8.13 7.62
N GLU A 55 9.59 9.40 7.71
CA GLU A 55 10.96 9.87 7.52
C GLU A 55 11.32 10.84 8.64
N GLY A 56 12.12 10.35 9.60
CA GLY A 56 12.45 11.10 10.82
C GLY A 56 11.18 11.49 11.58
N ASP A 57 11.04 12.80 11.82
CA ASP A 57 9.87 13.38 12.50
C ASP A 57 8.72 13.72 11.55
N THR A 58 8.81 13.37 10.27
CA THR A 58 7.76 13.65 9.29
C THR A 58 7.03 12.36 8.92
N VAL A 59 5.70 12.40 9.01
CA VAL A 59 4.82 11.33 8.52
C VAL A 59 4.06 11.86 7.32
N THR A 60 4.19 11.20 6.17
CA THR A 60 3.47 11.54 4.95
C THR A 60 2.43 10.48 4.64
N ALA A 61 1.16 10.85 4.71
CA ALA A 61 0.06 10.04 4.20
C ALA A 61 -0.12 10.33 2.71
N VAL A 62 0.05 9.31 1.88
CA VAL A 62 -0.17 9.39 0.44
C VAL A 62 -1.60 8.96 0.15
N GLY A 63 -2.47 9.92 -0.16
CA GLY A 63 -3.83 9.67 -0.60
C GLY A 63 -3.90 9.36 -2.09
N ARG A 64 -5.12 9.29 -2.63
CA ARG A 64 -5.35 8.96 -4.04
C ARG A 64 -4.96 10.09 -4.98
N THR A 65 -4.96 11.33 -4.50
CA THR A 65 -4.72 12.53 -5.33
C THR A 65 -3.81 13.56 -4.65
N HIS A 66 -3.66 13.47 -3.33
CA HIS A 66 -2.92 14.43 -2.52
C HIS A 66 -1.97 13.70 -1.58
N LEU A 67 -0.87 14.38 -1.25
CA LEU A 67 0.03 14.02 -0.16
C LEU A 67 -0.32 14.91 1.03
N LYS A 68 -0.30 14.33 2.23
CA LYS A 68 -0.50 15.08 3.47
C LYS A 68 0.61 14.76 4.45
N SER A 69 1.44 15.75 4.75
CA SER A 69 2.61 15.61 5.62
C SER A 69 2.35 16.21 6.99
N PHE A 70 2.75 15.50 8.04
CA PHE A 70 2.61 15.88 9.44
C PHE A 70 3.98 15.88 10.11
N ASN A 71 4.22 16.84 11.00
CA ASN A 71 5.38 16.81 11.88
C ASN A 71 4.94 16.21 13.23
N VAL A 72 5.52 15.07 13.62
CA VAL A 72 5.13 14.38 14.86
C VAL A 72 5.65 15.06 16.13
N GLN A 73 6.68 15.89 16.04
CA GLN A 73 7.16 16.70 17.17
C GLN A 73 6.26 17.91 17.44
N ASP A 74 5.59 18.42 16.41
CA ASP A 74 4.62 19.51 16.53
C ASP A 74 3.25 19.12 15.95
N PRO A 75 2.49 18.25 16.64
CA PRO A 75 1.23 17.72 16.17
C PRO A 75 0.11 18.78 16.09
N ASN A 76 0.33 19.97 16.64
CA ASN A 76 -0.63 21.08 16.58
C ASN A 76 -0.44 21.92 15.30
N LYS A 77 0.72 21.81 14.64
CA LYS A 77 0.97 22.49 13.37
C LYS A 77 0.07 21.94 12.28
N ALA A 78 -0.48 22.84 11.47
CA ALA A 78 -1.29 22.45 10.33
C ALA A 78 -0.48 21.53 9.38
N PRO A 79 -1.08 20.43 8.89
CA PRO A 79 -0.42 19.54 7.95
C PRO A 79 -0.19 20.24 6.61
N VAL A 80 0.89 19.86 5.93
CA VAL A 80 1.19 20.36 4.58
C VAL A 80 0.53 19.43 3.57
N GLU A 81 -0.39 19.98 2.78
CA GLU A 81 -1.10 19.25 1.74
C GLU A 81 -0.60 19.65 0.34
N LYS A 82 -0.33 18.64 -0.51
CA LYS A 82 0.16 18.85 -1.87
C LYS A 82 -0.64 17.98 -2.84
N LYS A 83 -1.26 18.60 -3.83
CA LYS A 83 -1.89 17.86 -4.94
C LYS A 83 -0.82 17.30 -5.86
N VAL A 84 -0.96 16.03 -6.25
CA VAL A 84 -0.02 15.39 -7.17
C VAL A 84 -0.30 15.82 -8.60
N SER A 85 0.75 16.25 -9.31
CA SER A 85 0.70 16.61 -10.73
C SER A 85 1.47 15.61 -11.59
N TRP A 86 0.84 15.12 -12.66
CA TRP A 86 1.38 14.09 -13.54
C TRP A 86 2.06 14.71 -14.77
N VAL A 87 3.37 14.95 -14.72
CA VAL A 87 4.11 15.70 -15.76
C VAL A 87 4.10 14.98 -17.12
N GLY A 88 4.05 13.64 -17.11
CA GLY A 88 3.97 12.83 -18.33
C GLY A 88 2.60 12.80 -19.02
N CYS A 89 1.61 13.55 -18.53
CA CYS A 89 0.27 13.62 -19.10
C CYS A 89 -0.05 15.02 -19.62
N SER A 90 -0.08 15.17 -20.94
CA SER A 90 -0.53 16.39 -21.59
C SER A 90 -2.03 16.33 -21.87
N PRO A 91 -2.83 17.35 -21.51
CA PRO A 91 -4.25 17.38 -21.80
C PRO A 91 -4.48 17.65 -23.30
N ALA A 92 -4.37 16.61 -24.11
CA ALA A 92 -4.85 16.60 -25.50
C ALA A 92 -6.33 16.13 -25.51
N PRO A 93 -7.13 16.48 -26.55
CA PRO A 93 -8.50 15.99 -26.67
C PRO A 93 -8.58 14.46 -26.52
N GLY A 94 -9.34 13.98 -25.53
CA GLY A 94 -9.47 12.55 -25.21
C GLY A 94 -8.47 12.00 -24.18
N THR A 95 -7.53 12.81 -23.69
CA THR A 95 -6.58 12.39 -22.64
C THR A 95 -7.11 12.79 -21.26
N ASP A 96 -7.43 11.80 -20.44
CA ASP A 96 -7.80 12.01 -19.04
C ASP A 96 -6.55 11.94 -18.15
N CYS A 97 -6.12 13.09 -17.62
CA CYS A 97 -4.99 13.16 -16.68
C CYS A 97 -5.40 13.05 -15.21
N ASN A 98 -6.66 12.68 -14.92
CA ASN A 98 -7.14 12.49 -13.55
C ASN A 98 -6.76 11.11 -12.99
N TYR A 99 -5.45 10.84 -12.97
CA TYR A 99 -4.92 9.63 -12.36
C TYR A 99 -5.09 9.67 -10.84
N LYS A 100 -5.59 8.56 -10.31
CA LYS A 100 -5.63 8.26 -8.89
C LYS A 100 -4.47 7.34 -8.54
N ILE A 101 -3.67 7.74 -7.57
CA ILE A 101 -2.56 6.94 -7.03
C ILE A 101 -3.12 5.62 -6.52
N SER A 102 -2.47 4.53 -6.92
CA SER A 102 -2.78 3.16 -6.50
C SER A 102 -1.55 2.41 -5.99
N VAL A 103 -0.35 2.87 -6.33
CA VAL A 103 0.93 2.28 -5.88
C VAL A 103 1.86 3.38 -5.38
N VAL A 104 2.53 3.10 -4.27
CA VAL A 104 3.60 3.92 -3.70
C VAL A 104 4.65 2.99 -3.12
N GLU A 105 5.87 3.06 -3.67
CA GLU A 105 7.02 2.28 -3.21
C GLU A 105 8.24 3.18 -3.00
N GLU A 106 9.05 2.89 -2.00
CA GLU A 106 10.29 3.62 -1.73
C GLU A 106 11.36 3.27 -2.78
N THR A 107 12.12 4.26 -3.28
CA THR A 107 13.16 4.02 -4.29
C THR A 107 14.55 3.78 -3.70
N GLY A 108 14.66 3.74 -2.36
CA GLY A 108 15.95 3.72 -1.66
C GLY A 108 16.73 5.04 -1.72
N LYS A 109 16.24 6.06 -2.45
CA LYS A 109 16.77 7.42 -2.36
C LYS A 109 15.96 8.23 -1.34
N THR A 110 16.65 9.06 -0.59
CA THR A 110 16.06 9.91 0.44
C THR A 110 14.98 10.82 -0.14
N ASN A 111 13.80 10.89 0.49
CA ASN A 111 12.64 11.67 0.05
C ASN A 111 12.10 11.35 -1.36
N GLU A 112 12.53 10.27 -2.03
CA GLU A 112 12.02 9.88 -3.35
C GLU A 112 11.17 8.62 -3.25
N VAL A 113 10.02 8.64 -3.93
CA VAL A 113 9.14 7.48 -4.05
C VAL A 113 8.80 7.22 -5.51
N PHE A 114 8.59 5.96 -5.83
CA PHE A 114 8.01 5.51 -7.06
C PHE A 114 6.49 5.43 -6.88
N VAL A 115 5.75 6.09 -7.76
CA VAL A 115 4.29 6.11 -7.70
C VAL A 115 3.70 5.67 -9.02
N CYS A 116 2.62 4.89 -8.95
CA CYS A 116 1.75 4.65 -10.09
C CYS A 116 0.34 5.12 -9.77
N GLY A 117 -0.32 5.67 -10.78
CA GLY A 117 -1.73 6.00 -10.73
C GLY A 117 -2.46 5.52 -11.95
N THR A 118 -3.78 5.32 -11.79
CA THR A 118 -4.68 4.93 -12.88
C THR A 118 -5.83 5.92 -13.02
N ASN A 119 -6.23 6.20 -14.26
CA ASN A 119 -7.45 6.94 -14.59
C ASN A 119 -8.60 5.99 -14.99
N GLY A 120 -8.45 4.69 -14.78
CA GLY A 120 -9.40 3.65 -15.19
C GLY A 120 -9.27 3.19 -16.65
N ARG A 121 -8.38 3.81 -17.44
CA ARG A 121 -8.08 3.42 -18.83
C ARG A 121 -6.62 3.07 -19.05
N GLN A 122 -5.73 3.76 -18.35
CA GLN A 122 -4.30 3.59 -18.42
C GLN A 122 -3.69 3.76 -17.04
N THR A 123 -2.50 3.19 -16.87
CA THR A 123 -1.67 3.38 -15.69
C THR A 123 -0.41 4.13 -16.07
N LEU A 124 -0.07 5.13 -15.26
CA LEU A 124 1.14 5.94 -15.41
C LEU A 124 1.98 5.78 -14.15
N CYS A 125 3.27 5.49 -14.32
CA CYS A 125 4.23 5.41 -13.24
C CYS A 125 5.39 6.40 -13.42
N CYS A 126 5.98 6.83 -12.30
CA CYS A 126 7.01 7.87 -12.25
C CYS A 126 7.68 7.93 -10.87
N ASN A 127 8.70 8.77 -10.75
CA ASN A 127 9.26 9.15 -9.46
C ASN A 127 8.64 10.46 -8.97
N MET A 128 8.60 10.63 -7.66
CA MET A 128 8.10 11.83 -7.00
C MET A 128 8.95 12.13 -5.78
N MET A 129 9.34 13.41 -5.63
CA MET A 129 10.07 13.89 -4.47
C MET A 129 9.08 14.43 -3.42
N LEU A 130 9.10 13.87 -2.22
CA LEU A 130 8.19 14.23 -1.12
C LEU A 130 8.51 15.60 -0.51
N SER A 131 9.81 15.95 -0.47
CA SER A 131 10.32 17.18 0.15
C SER A 131 10.15 18.43 -0.71
N GLN A 132 9.93 18.29 -2.03
CA GLN A 132 9.75 19.43 -2.94
C GLN A 132 8.45 20.17 -2.67
N GLU A 133 8.42 21.48 -2.94
CA GLU A 133 7.23 22.33 -2.70
C GLU A 133 6.01 21.82 -3.49
N SER A 134 6.22 21.40 -4.75
CA SER A 134 5.21 20.74 -5.56
C SER A 134 5.41 19.22 -5.59
N ALA A 135 4.31 18.48 -5.47
CA ALA A 135 4.33 17.02 -5.58
C ALA A 135 4.21 16.60 -7.04
N GLN A 136 5.34 16.63 -7.76
CA GLN A 136 5.38 16.28 -9.17
C GLN A 136 5.74 14.81 -9.37
N CYS A 137 4.88 14.11 -10.09
CA CYS A 137 5.17 12.81 -10.66
C CYS A 137 5.89 13.02 -12.00
N ILE A 138 7.19 12.74 -12.01
CA ILE A 138 8.09 12.97 -13.13
C ILE A 138 8.55 11.62 -13.69
N PRO A 139 8.24 11.30 -14.96
CA PRO A 139 8.75 10.10 -15.60
C PRO A 139 10.28 10.09 -15.61
N SER A 140 10.88 8.94 -15.33
CA SER A 140 12.33 8.78 -15.29
C SER A 140 12.78 7.63 -16.19
N ASP A 141 13.94 7.80 -16.82
CA ASP A 141 14.47 6.80 -17.77
C ASP A 141 14.79 5.47 -17.10
N ASN A 142 15.19 5.49 -15.82
CA ASN A 142 15.46 4.28 -15.04
C ASN A 142 14.19 3.45 -14.75
N MET A 143 12.99 4.01 -14.91
CA MET A 143 11.72 3.30 -14.71
C MET A 143 10.98 3.04 -16.03
N LYS A 144 11.63 3.31 -17.17
CA LYS A 144 11.02 3.24 -18.50
C LYS A 144 10.44 1.85 -18.79
N ASN A 145 11.17 0.78 -18.47
CA ASN A 145 10.72 -0.58 -18.72
C ASN A 145 9.44 -0.93 -17.94
N ILE A 146 9.32 -0.45 -16.69
CA ILE A 146 8.10 -0.64 -15.90
C ILE A 146 6.95 0.15 -16.52
N LYS A 147 7.18 1.43 -16.84
CA LYS A 147 6.19 2.32 -17.45
C LYS A 147 5.62 1.73 -18.75
N GLU A 148 6.47 1.25 -19.65
CA GLU A 148 6.05 0.71 -20.94
C GLU A 148 5.27 -0.61 -20.80
N SER A 149 5.68 -1.47 -19.85
CA SER A 149 5.03 -2.78 -19.68
C SER A 149 3.70 -2.73 -18.91
N ILE A 150 3.47 -1.68 -18.10
CA ILE A 150 2.28 -1.54 -17.25
C ILE A 150 1.16 -0.70 -17.84
N GLN A 151 1.41 0.06 -18.92
CA GLN A 151 0.51 1.10 -19.42
C GLN A 151 -0.97 0.66 -19.55
N ASP A 152 -1.22 -0.55 -20.06
CA ASP A 152 -2.57 -1.09 -20.28
C ASP A 152 -3.14 -1.89 -19.10
N PHE A 153 -2.39 -1.98 -18.00
CA PHE A 153 -2.80 -2.71 -16.80
C PHE A 153 -3.45 -1.77 -15.80
N ILE A 154 -4.72 -2.00 -15.46
CA ILE A 154 -5.45 -1.18 -14.48
C ILE A 154 -5.27 -1.77 -13.09
N ILE A 155 -4.53 -1.04 -12.25
CA ILE A 155 -4.30 -1.40 -10.86
C ILE A 155 -5.54 -1.03 -10.04
N LYS A 156 -6.09 -1.99 -9.30
CA LYS A 156 -7.21 -1.71 -8.40
C LYS A 156 -6.70 -1.09 -7.10
N GLU A 157 -7.57 -0.31 -6.48
CA GLU A 157 -7.27 0.29 -5.18
C GLU A 157 -7.00 -0.78 -4.12
N GLY A 158 -5.93 -0.59 -3.35
CA GLY A 158 -5.55 -1.49 -2.26
C GLY A 158 -4.87 -2.77 -2.69
N GLU A 159 -4.53 -2.95 -3.98
CA GLU A 159 -3.75 -4.10 -4.45
C GLU A 159 -2.31 -4.04 -3.91
N PRO A 160 -1.85 -5.07 -3.19
CA PRO A 160 -0.45 -5.17 -2.78
C PRO A 160 0.53 -5.04 -3.95
N SER A 161 1.61 -4.30 -3.70
CA SER A 161 2.69 -4.12 -4.65
C SER A 161 4.06 -4.23 -3.97
N VAL A 162 5.10 -4.43 -4.78
CA VAL A 162 6.49 -4.28 -4.35
C VAL A 162 7.37 -3.89 -5.53
N LEU A 163 8.22 -2.87 -5.33
CA LEU A 163 9.25 -2.46 -6.28
C LEU A 163 10.57 -3.12 -5.91
N VAL A 164 11.19 -3.79 -6.88
CA VAL A 164 12.51 -4.41 -6.76
C VAL A 164 13.51 -3.56 -7.52
N LEU A 165 14.49 -3.03 -6.79
CA LEU A 165 15.57 -2.20 -7.30
C LEU A 165 16.90 -2.97 -7.25
N PRO A 166 17.31 -3.63 -8.35
CA PRO A 166 18.59 -4.31 -8.40
C PRO A 166 19.77 -3.33 -8.44
N LYS A 167 20.97 -3.84 -8.15
CA LYS A 167 22.22 -3.06 -8.19
C LYS A 167 22.59 -2.60 -9.61
N SER A 168 22.14 -3.33 -10.63
CA SER A 168 22.37 -3.01 -12.04
C SER A 168 21.17 -2.20 -12.56
N ALA A 169 21.44 -1.01 -13.09
CA ALA A 169 20.40 -0.18 -13.71
C ALA A 169 19.75 -0.92 -14.90
N GLY A 170 18.43 -0.83 -15.02
CA GLY A 170 17.65 -1.36 -16.15
C GLY A 170 16.96 -2.71 -15.90
N ASP A 171 17.20 -3.37 -14.76
CA ASP A 171 16.54 -4.62 -14.37
C ASP A 171 15.47 -4.42 -13.27
N GLU A 172 15.04 -3.18 -13.04
CA GLU A 172 13.99 -2.82 -12.10
C GLU A 172 12.68 -3.54 -12.44
N ALA A 173 11.98 -4.02 -11.41
CA ALA A 173 10.74 -4.74 -11.58
C ALA A 173 9.70 -4.32 -10.55
N LEU A 174 8.46 -4.13 -11.00
CA LEU A 174 7.31 -3.91 -10.14
C LEU A 174 6.46 -5.17 -10.13
N PHE A 175 6.19 -5.71 -8.94
CA PHE A 175 5.24 -6.81 -8.77
C PHE A 175 3.95 -6.26 -8.19
N ILE A 176 2.80 -6.65 -8.75
CA ILE A 176 1.47 -6.26 -8.29
C ILE A 176 0.60 -7.51 -8.21
N THR A 177 -0.10 -7.69 -7.10
CA THR A 177 -1.17 -8.68 -7.01
C THR A 177 -2.44 -8.15 -7.66
N HIS A 178 -3.03 -8.91 -8.56
CA HIS A 178 -4.33 -8.62 -9.14
C HIS A 178 -5.39 -9.55 -8.56
N SER A 179 -6.45 -8.98 -8.01
CA SER A 179 -7.56 -9.74 -7.40
C SER A 179 -8.86 -9.60 -8.21
N GLY A 180 -9.75 -10.61 -8.16
CA GLY A 180 -11.04 -10.58 -8.85
C GLY A 180 -11.49 -11.94 -9.38
N SER A 181 -12.42 -11.93 -10.33
CA SER A 181 -12.98 -13.13 -11.00
C SER A 181 -12.60 -13.22 -12.48
N GLN A 182 -11.55 -12.49 -12.89
CA GLN A 182 -11.09 -12.44 -14.28
C GLN A 182 -9.93 -13.42 -14.51
N VAL A 183 -9.63 -13.70 -15.78
CA VAL A 183 -8.60 -14.68 -16.23
C VAL A 183 -7.16 -14.26 -15.82
N SER A 184 -6.97 -13.06 -15.28
CA SER A 184 -5.68 -12.46 -14.95
C SER A 184 -5.41 -12.31 -13.44
N VAL A 185 -6.07 -13.10 -12.59
CA VAL A 185 -5.87 -13.06 -11.13
C VAL A 185 -4.53 -13.68 -10.73
N GLY A 186 -3.77 -12.99 -9.88
CA GLY A 186 -2.48 -13.45 -9.38
C GLY A 186 -1.42 -12.35 -9.39
N ILE A 187 -0.15 -12.73 -9.31
CA ILE A 187 0.96 -11.77 -9.24
C ILE A 187 1.47 -11.47 -10.66
N HIS A 188 1.44 -10.20 -11.03
CA HIS A 188 2.02 -9.69 -12.27
C HIS A 188 3.35 -9.02 -12.00
N LYS A 189 4.32 -9.22 -12.88
CA LYS A 189 5.61 -8.55 -12.93
C LYS A 189 5.64 -7.60 -14.13
N PHE A 190 6.06 -6.36 -13.87
CA PHE A 190 6.33 -5.32 -14.86
C PHE A 190 7.81 -4.94 -14.82
N GLY A 191 8.35 -4.46 -15.94
CA GLY A 191 9.78 -4.19 -16.16
C GLY A 191 10.24 -4.74 -17.49
N LYS A 192 11.52 -5.09 -17.60
CA LYS A 192 12.16 -5.57 -18.85
C LYS A 192 11.43 -6.74 -19.52
N ASN A 193 10.76 -7.58 -18.71
CA ASN A 193 9.90 -8.66 -19.19
C ASN A 193 8.61 -8.66 -18.37
N LYS A 194 7.48 -8.36 -19.02
CA LYS A 194 6.15 -8.51 -18.42
C LYS A 194 5.85 -10.01 -18.24
N VAL A 195 5.53 -10.40 -17.02
CA VAL A 195 5.14 -11.79 -16.70
C VAL A 195 3.84 -11.73 -15.90
N GLY A 196 2.83 -12.46 -16.33
CA GLY A 196 1.58 -12.61 -15.61
C GLY A 196 1.38 -14.06 -15.14
N PRO A 197 0.35 -14.31 -14.32
CA PRO A 197 -0.12 -15.66 -14.05
C PRO A 197 -0.39 -16.41 -15.36
N GLU A 198 -0.01 -17.68 -15.44
CA GLU A 198 -0.43 -18.53 -16.56
C GLU A 198 -1.95 -18.65 -16.52
N THR A 199 -2.60 -18.40 -17.65
CA THR A 199 -4.04 -18.67 -17.79
C THR A 199 -4.24 -20.17 -17.68
N HIS A 200 -4.75 -20.64 -16.54
CA HIS A 200 -5.13 -22.04 -16.35
C HIS A 200 -6.45 -22.33 -17.07
N ASP A 201 -6.47 -22.18 -18.39
CA ASP A 201 -7.52 -22.72 -19.26
C ASP A 201 -6.93 -23.92 -20.02
N LYS A 202 -7.19 -25.12 -19.48
CA LYS A 202 -7.20 -26.39 -20.21
C LYS A 202 -8.48 -27.12 -19.87
#